data_AF-A0A7S2XBU2-F1
#
_entry.id   AF-A0A7S2XBU2-F1
#
_cell.length_a   1.000
_cell.length_b   1.000
_cell.length_c   1.000
_cell.angle_alpha   90.00
_cell.angle_beta   90.00
_cell.angle_gamma   90.00
#
_symmetry.space_group_name_H-M   'P 1'
#
loop_
_entity.id
_entity.type
_entity.pdbx_description
1 polymer ?
#
loop_
_entity_poly.entity_id
_entity_poly.type
_entity_poly.pdbx_seq_one_letter_code
_entity_poly.pdbx_strand_id
1 'polypeptide(L)'
;LAVLKPGTKIKVPIFFGTDRSNETQVAHQAYANADALAQQLVQLANECDWIDGYVLDYEMNCGDWHIETCMPWEAEHLTAFFKTLSTALHAEGKTFWGFVTTRTVP
;
A
#
# COMPACT_ATOMS: atom_id res chain seq x y z
N LEU A 1 5.26 -26.85 4.58
CA LEU A 1 4.51 -25.68 5.10
C LEU A 1 5.18 -25.22 6.37
N ALA A 2 5.70 -23.99 6.40
CA ALA A 2 6.22 -23.42 7.64
C ALA A 2 5.04 -23.17 8.59
N VAL A 3 5.08 -23.75 9.79
CA VAL A 3 4.07 -23.50 10.82
C VAL A 3 4.55 -22.32 11.66
N LEU A 4 3.79 -21.23 11.66
CA LEU A 4 4.08 -20.05 12.48
C LEU A 4 3.90 -20.42 13.96
N LYS A 5 4.82 -19.96 14.82
CA LYS A 5 4.68 -20.18 16.27
C LYS A 5 3.45 -19.40 16.78
N PRO A 6 2.71 -19.91 17.78
CA PRO A 6 1.66 -19.14 18.44
C PRO A 6 2.18 -17.77 18.91
N GLY A 7 1.39 -16.72 18.70
CA GLY A 7 1.79 -15.34 19.01
C GLY A 7 2.73 -14.69 17.98
N THR A 8 3.07 -15.37 16.88
CA THR A 8 3.80 -14.74 15.77
C THR A 8 2.92 -13.67 15.14
N LYS A 9 3.37 -12.42 15.20
CA LYS A 9 2.78 -11.33 14.43
C LYS A 9 3.42 -11.26 13.05
N ILE A 10 2.64 -10.98 12.03
CA ILE A 10 3.10 -10.88 10.64
C ILE A 10 2.83 -9.51 10.04
N LYS A 11 3.66 -9.12 9.09
CA LYS A 11 3.37 -7.98 8.23
C LYS A 11 2.60 -8.47 7.01
N VAL A 12 1.45 -7.87 6.75
CA VAL A 12 0.59 -8.26 5.63
C VAL A 12 1.03 -7.51 4.36
N PRO A 13 1.30 -8.20 3.25
CA PRO A 13 1.59 -7.53 1.99
C PRO A 13 0.33 -6.90 1.40
N ILE A 14 0.42 -5.64 0.97
CA ILE A 14 -0.59 -4.92 0.20
C ILE A 14 0.02 -4.63 -1.17
N PHE A 15 -0.66 -5.07 -2.23
CA PHE A 15 -0.22 -4.84 -3.60
C PHE A 15 -1.13 -3.81 -4.28
N PHE A 16 -0.50 -2.79 -4.84
CA PHE A 16 -1.16 -1.83 -5.73
C PHE A 16 -0.51 -1.96 -7.11
N GLY A 17 -1.16 -2.72 -7.99
CA GLY A 17 -0.74 -2.92 -9.37
C GLY A 17 -1.62 -2.11 -10.34
N THR A 18 -1.02 -1.72 -11.47
CA THR A 18 -1.64 -0.88 -12.50
C THR A 18 -1.79 -1.62 -13.83
N ASP A 19 -2.25 -2.88 -13.78
CA ASP A 19 -2.47 -3.67 -15.00
C ASP A 19 -3.87 -3.36 -15.59
N ARG A 20 -3.89 -2.35 -16.48
CA ARG A 20 -4.87 -2.10 -17.57
C ARG A 20 -6.39 -2.20 -17.31
N SER A 21 -6.87 -2.14 -16.07
CA SER A 21 -8.31 -2.23 -15.78
C SER A 21 -8.79 -1.12 -14.83
N ASN A 22 -10.11 -1.02 -14.61
CA ASN A 22 -10.75 -0.12 -13.62
C ASN A 22 -10.08 -0.17 -12.22
N GLU A 23 -9.32 -1.23 -11.92
CA GLU A 23 -8.49 -1.38 -10.73
C GLU A 23 -7.46 -0.26 -10.58
N THR A 24 -6.91 0.28 -11.68
CA THR A 24 -5.99 1.43 -11.66
C THR A 24 -6.70 2.69 -11.16
N GLN A 25 -7.91 2.99 -11.64
CA GLN A 25 -8.68 4.14 -11.13
C GLN A 25 -9.08 3.97 -9.66
N VAL A 26 -9.45 2.75 -9.25
CA VAL A 26 -9.78 2.46 -7.86
C VAL A 26 -8.56 2.63 -6.96
N ALA A 27 -7.38 2.15 -7.38
CA ALA A 27 -6.14 2.41 -6.66
C ALA A 27 -5.85 3.91 -6.57
N HIS A 28 -5.97 4.64 -7.68
CA HIS A 28 -5.77 6.09 -7.73
C HIS A 28 -6.71 6.87 -6.80
N GLN A 29 -7.98 6.47 -6.77
CA GLN A 29 -8.97 7.04 -5.86
C GLN A 29 -8.74 6.64 -4.40
N ALA A 30 -8.21 5.45 -4.16
CA ALA A 30 -7.95 4.93 -2.83
C ALA A 30 -6.85 5.73 -2.11
N TYR A 31 -5.73 6.06 -2.77
CA TYR A 31 -4.72 6.94 -2.17
C TYR A 31 -5.02 8.44 -2.29
N ALA A 32 -5.89 8.87 -3.23
CA ALA A 32 -6.45 10.23 -3.17
C ALA A 32 -7.26 10.46 -1.88
N ASN A 33 -7.79 9.39 -1.27
CA ASN A 33 -8.43 9.39 0.04
C ASN A 33 -7.55 8.73 1.12
N ALA A 34 -6.27 9.09 1.13
CA ALA A 34 -5.22 8.52 1.98
C ALA A 34 -5.64 8.32 3.45
N ASP A 35 -6.30 9.31 4.05
CA ASP A 35 -6.70 9.27 5.47
C ASP A 35 -7.74 8.19 5.75
N ALA A 36 -8.77 8.08 4.89
CA ALA A 36 -9.83 7.09 5.06
C ALA A 36 -9.30 5.67 4.90
N LEU A 37 -8.46 5.43 3.89
CA LEU A 37 -7.83 4.14 3.67
C LEU A 37 -6.87 3.79 4.83
N ALA A 38 -6.08 4.76 5.31
CA ALA A 38 -5.18 4.54 6.43
C ALA A 38 -5.94 4.16 7.71
N GLN A 39 -7.06 4.82 8.01
CA GLN A 39 -7.91 4.48 9.16
C GLN A 39 -8.47 3.06 9.05
N GLN A 40 -8.93 2.63 7.87
CA GLN A 40 -9.43 1.27 7.66
C GLN A 40 -8.33 0.21 7.88
N LEU A 41 -7.13 0.46 7.38
CA LEU A 41 -5.99 -0.45 7.57
C LEU A 41 -5.55 -0.52 9.04
N VAL A 42 -5.53 0.61 9.74
CA VAL A 42 -5.26 0.64 11.18
C VAL A 42 -6.33 -0.14 11.95
N GLN A 43 -7.61 0.08 11.66
CA GLN A 43 -8.71 -0.64 12.28
C GLN A 43 -8.55 -2.15 12.07
N LEU A 44 -8.28 -2.59 10.83
CA LEU A 44 -8.07 -3.99 10.52
C LEU A 44 -6.87 -4.59 11.29
N ALA A 45 -5.76 -3.87 11.39
CA ALA A 45 -4.59 -4.31 12.16
C ALA A 45 -4.88 -4.40 13.67
N ASN A 46 -5.79 -3.58 14.19
CA ASN A 46 -6.19 -3.60 15.60
C ASN A 46 -7.21 -4.70 15.91
N GLU A 47 -8.13 -4.99 14.99
CA GLU A 47 -9.07 -6.11 15.10
C GLU A 47 -8.34 -7.47 14.98
N CYS A 48 -7.20 -7.51 14.30
CA CYS A 48 -6.39 -8.70 14.10
C CYS A 48 -5.08 -8.63 14.89
N ASP A 49 -5.04 -9.17 16.13
CA ASP A 49 -3.83 -9.12 16.97
C ASP A 49 -2.60 -9.85 16.36
N TRP A 50 -2.82 -10.71 15.36
CA TRP A 50 -1.75 -11.36 14.60
C TRP A 50 -1.11 -10.45 13.53
N ILE A 51 -1.68 -9.28 13.25
CA ILE A 51 -1.10 -8.29 12.33
C ILE A 51 -0.14 -7.38 13.10
N ASP A 52 1.15 -7.46 12.77
CA ASP A 52 2.17 -6.54 13.26
C ASP A 52 2.17 -5.22 12.50
N GLY A 53 1.66 -5.23 11.27
CA GLY A 53 1.81 -4.12 10.35
C GLY A 53 1.61 -4.53 8.90
N TYR A 54 2.05 -3.66 7.99
CA TYR A 54 1.90 -3.85 6.56
C TYR A 54 3.22 -3.66 5.80
N VAL A 55 3.35 -4.42 4.72
CA VAL A 55 4.35 -4.18 3.67
C VAL A 55 3.59 -3.77 2.42
N LEU A 56 3.85 -2.59 1.88
CA LEU A 56 3.18 -2.11 0.67
C LEU A 56 4.15 -2.18 -0.51
N ASP A 57 3.75 -2.93 -1.53
CA ASP A 57 4.38 -2.99 -2.84
C ASP A 57 3.52 -2.22 -3.84
N TYR A 58 4.02 -1.06 -4.28
CA TYR A 58 3.38 -0.26 -5.31
C TYR A 58 4.13 -0.43 -6.62
N GLU A 59 3.46 -1.00 -7.61
CA GLU A 59 4.00 -1.24 -8.93
C GLU A 59 3.66 -0.08 -9.87
N MET A 60 4.68 0.74 -10.15
CA MET A 60 4.62 1.77 -11.18
C MET A 60 4.72 1.11 -12.56
N ASN A 61 3.65 1.17 -13.33
CA ASN A 61 3.65 0.79 -14.74
C ASN A 61 3.93 2.02 -15.61
N CYS A 62 5.20 2.38 -15.74
CA CYS A 62 5.66 3.45 -16.63
C CYS A 62 6.12 2.84 -17.97
N GLY A 63 5.16 2.49 -18.84
CA GLY A 63 5.41 1.83 -20.14
C GLY A 63 4.93 2.66 -21.36
N ASP A 64 5.72 2.61 -22.43
CA ASP A 64 5.85 3.56 -23.57
C ASP A 64 4.60 3.92 -24.42
N TRP A 65 3.38 3.51 -24.07
CA TRP A 65 2.20 3.81 -24.90
C TRP A 65 0.95 4.27 -24.14
N HIS A 66 1.02 4.41 -22.81
CA HIS A 66 -0.11 4.87 -22.00
C HIS A 66 0.36 5.90 -20.95
N ILE A 67 -0.06 7.15 -21.15
CA ILE A 67 0.33 8.36 -20.43
C ILE A 67 -0.27 8.44 -19.00
N GLU A 68 -0.91 7.38 -18.50
CA GLU A 68 -1.84 7.49 -17.35
C GLU A 68 -1.22 7.22 -15.96
N THR A 69 0.00 6.66 -15.87
CA THR A 69 0.54 6.09 -14.61
C THR A 69 1.93 6.62 -14.20
N CYS A 70 2.31 7.81 -14.67
CA CYS A 70 3.52 8.51 -14.21
C CYS A 70 3.25 10.00 -14.03
N MET A 71 2.06 10.36 -13.55
CA MET A 71 1.72 11.77 -13.39
C MET A 71 2.42 12.32 -12.13
N PRO A 72 2.98 13.54 -12.14
CA PRO A 72 3.65 14.11 -10.97
C PRO A 72 2.80 14.10 -9.69
N TRP A 73 1.47 14.29 -9.84
CA TRP A 73 0.52 14.25 -8.72
C TRP A 73 0.34 12.86 -8.10
N GLU A 74 0.61 11.80 -8.85
CA GLU A 74 0.48 10.43 -8.36
C GLU A 74 1.57 10.09 -7.35
N ALA A 75 2.82 10.49 -7.65
CA ALA A 75 3.93 10.35 -6.71
C ALA A 75 3.70 11.17 -5.43
N GLU A 76 3.11 12.36 -5.53
CA GLU A 76 2.75 13.18 -4.38
C GLU A 76 1.66 12.53 -3.52
N HIS A 77 0.58 12.04 -4.14
CA HIS A 77 -0.49 11.34 -3.41
C HIS A 77 0.00 10.04 -2.77
N LEU A 78 0.82 9.26 -3.48
CA LEU A 78 1.43 8.05 -2.94
C LEU A 78 2.32 8.36 -1.73
N THR A 79 3.14 9.40 -1.83
CA THR A 79 3.99 9.87 -0.72
C THR A 79 3.15 10.31 0.47
N ALA A 80 2.09 11.07 0.24
CA ALA A 80 1.16 11.51 1.28
C ALA A 80 0.50 10.29 1.96
N PHE A 81 0.03 9.32 1.18
CA PHE A 81 -0.54 8.09 1.69
C PHE A 81 0.44 7.28 2.54
N PHE A 82 1.67 7.06 2.06
CA PHE A 82 2.70 6.33 2.81
C PHE A 82 2.99 7.02 4.14
N LYS A 83 3.06 8.35 4.14
CA LYS A 83 3.30 9.13 5.36
C LYS A 83 2.13 9.03 6.34
N THR A 84 0.90 9.19 5.87
CA THR A 84 -0.31 9.09 6.71
C THR A 84 -0.42 7.69 7.31
N LEU A 85 -0.35 6.64 6.48
CA LEU A 85 -0.47 5.26 6.92
C LEU A 85 0.65 4.88 7.90
N SER A 86 1.90 5.24 7.60
CA SER A 86 3.04 5.01 8.49
C SER A 86 2.83 5.67 9.85
N THR A 87 2.36 6.92 9.85
CA THR A 87 2.11 7.68 11.08
C THR A 87 0.99 7.06 11.91
N ALA A 88 -0.13 6.70 11.26
CA ALA A 88 -1.29 6.12 11.91
C ALA A 88 -0.99 4.73 12.50
N LEU A 89 -0.28 3.87 11.76
CA LEU A 89 0.15 2.56 12.25
C LEU A 89 1.14 2.68 13.41
N HIS A 90 2.10 3.61 13.33
CA HIS A 90 3.10 3.79 14.38
C HIS A 90 2.48 4.30 15.68
N ALA A 91 1.44 5.16 15.61
CA ALA A 91 0.69 5.59 16.79
C ALA A 91 0.04 4.42 17.54
N GLU A 92 -0.30 3.34 16.83
CA GLU A 92 -0.89 2.11 17.37
C GLU A 92 0.16 1.02 17.69
N GLY A 93 1.46 1.35 17.61
CA GLY A 93 2.55 0.40 17.82
C GLY A 93 2.70 -0.65 16.72
N LYS A 94 2.14 -0.41 15.53
CA LYS A 94 2.26 -1.27 14.35
C LYS A 94 3.40 -0.80 13.44
N THR A 95 3.87 -1.69 12.58
CA THR A 95 4.96 -1.41 11.63
C THR A 95 4.46 -1.14 10.21
N PHE A 96 5.17 -0.29 9.47
CA PHE A 96 4.89 -0.04 8.05
C PHE A 96 6.18 -0.02 7.24
N TRP A 97 6.19 -0.72 6.11
CA TRP A 97 7.28 -0.70 5.12
C TRP A 97 6.67 -0.53 3.74
N GLY A 98 7.04 0.54 3.03
CA GLY A 98 6.60 0.77 1.65
C GLY A 98 7.79 0.77 0.71
N PHE A 99 7.64 0.14 -0.45
CA PHE A 99 8.59 0.26 -1.55
C PHE A 99 7.84 0.41 -2.87
N VAL A 100 8.50 1.09 -3.80
CA VAL A 100 7.99 1.33 -5.15
C VAL A 100 8.80 0.47 -6.10
N THR A 101 8.13 -0.46 -6.78
CA THR A 101 8.71 -1.26 -7.85
C THR A 101 8.39 -0.61 -9.19
N THR A 102 9.38 -0.47 -10.05
CA THR A 102 9.16 -0.10 -11.45
C THR A 102 9.24 -1.38 -12.27
N ARG A 103 8.17 -1.70 -13.00
CA ARG A 103 8.22 -2.76 -13.99
C ARG A 103 8.45 -2.13 -15.36
N THR A 104 9.60 -2.43 -15.95
CA THR A 104 9.77 -2.26 -17.40
C THR A 104 8.98 -3.37 -18.06
N VAL A 105 7.81 -3.04 -18.62
CA VAL A 105 7.08 -3.97 -19.48
C VAL A 105 7.86 -4.04 -20.80
N PRO A 106 8.42 -5.21 -21.17
CA PRO A 106 9.15 -5.36 -22.44
C PRO A 106 8.23 -5.24 -23.66
#